data_AF-A0A1R3HVM2-F1
#
_entry.id   AF-A0A1R3HVM2-F1
#
_cell.length_a   1.000
_cell.length_b   1.000
_cell.length_c   1.000
_cell.angle_alpha   90.00
_cell.angle_beta   90.00
_cell.angle_gamma   90.00
#
_symmetry.space_group_name_H-M   'P 1'
#
loop_
_entity.id
_entity.type
_entity.pdbx_description
1 polymer ?
#
loop_
_entity_poly.entity_id
_entity_poly.type
_entity_poly.pdbx_seq_one_letter_code
_entity_poly.pdbx_strand_id
1 'polypeptide(L)'
;MKGDLHHHESLVQAIKQVDVVISTLGHGQLADQGKLIAAIKEAGNVKRFFPSEFGNDVDRVHAVEPAKTVFAEKAKFRRVIEAEGIPYTFVSSNFFAGYFLPSLAHPGATAPPRDKVVILGDGNPKVVFTKEDDIATFTIKAVDDPRLNEGFTNRFQLNFRRL
;
A
#
# COMPACT_ATOMS: atom_id res chain seq x y z
N MET A 1 2.11 -17.41 -16.62
CA MET A 1 2.00 -16.07 -17.21
C MET A 1 3.32 -15.34 -17.06
N LYS A 2 3.77 -14.58 -18.08
CA LYS A 2 4.95 -13.71 -18.01
C LYS A 2 4.54 -12.32 -18.50
N GLY A 3 4.99 -11.28 -17.82
CA GLY A 3 4.80 -9.89 -18.20
C GLY A 3 5.90 -9.05 -17.55
N ASP A 4 6.35 -8.01 -18.23
CA ASP A 4 7.40 -7.11 -17.77
C ASP A 4 6.82 -5.70 -17.65
N LEU A 5 7.06 -5.05 -16.51
CA LEU A 5 6.60 -3.70 -16.21
C LEU A 5 7.14 -2.64 -17.20
N HIS A 6 8.25 -2.93 -17.87
CA HIS A 6 8.88 -2.07 -18.86
C HIS A 6 8.56 -2.47 -20.31
N HIS A 7 7.76 -3.53 -20.52
CA HIS A 7 7.26 -3.91 -21.83
C HIS A 7 5.73 -3.98 -21.84
N HIS A 8 5.12 -2.85 -22.23
CA HIS A 8 3.68 -2.59 -22.16
C HIS A 8 2.80 -3.70 -22.74
N GLU A 9 3.08 -4.16 -23.96
CA GLU A 9 2.28 -5.23 -24.59
C GLU A 9 2.28 -6.52 -23.76
N SER A 10 3.45 -6.94 -23.26
CA SER A 10 3.53 -8.13 -22.41
C SER A 10 2.74 -7.96 -21.10
N LEU A 11 2.72 -6.75 -20.55
CA LEU A 11 2.00 -6.42 -19.33
C LEU A 11 0.49 -6.46 -19.57
N VAL A 12 0.00 -5.88 -20.66
CA VAL A 12 -1.41 -5.94 -21.06
C VAL A 12 -1.85 -7.39 -21.30
N GLN A 13 -1.05 -8.18 -22.01
CA GLN A 13 -1.36 -9.60 -22.27
C GLN A 13 -1.41 -10.43 -20.98
N ALA A 14 -0.57 -10.11 -19.99
CA ALA A 14 -0.63 -10.71 -18.67
C ALA A 14 -1.92 -10.27 -17.93
N ILE A 15 -2.24 -8.99 -17.90
CA ILE A 15 -3.41 -8.47 -17.19
C ILE A 15 -4.73 -9.04 -17.75
N LYS A 16 -4.81 -9.26 -19.07
CA LYS A 16 -5.97 -9.90 -19.71
C LYS A 16 -6.29 -11.31 -19.20
N GLN A 17 -5.35 -11.96 -18.51
CA GLN A 17 -5.52 -13.31 -17.95
C GLN A 17 -5.99 -13.32 -16.49
N VAL A 18 -6.17 -12.16 -15.85
CA VAL A 18 -6.53 -12.07 -14.42
C VAL A 18 -7.67 -11.10 -14.18
N ASP A 19 -8.48 -11.38 -13.16
CA ASP A 19 -9.54 -10.47 -12.71
C ASP A 19 -9.02 -9.37 -11.78
N VAL A 20 -7.91 -9.62 -11.08
CA VAL A 20 -7.44 -8.78 -9.97
C VAL A 20 -5.95 -8.55 -10.12
N VAL A 21 -5.52 -7.31 -9.92
CA VAL A 21 -4.11 -6.92 -9.95
C VAL A 21 -3.72 -6.35 -8.59
N ILE A 22 -2.66 -6.89 -7.99
CA ILE A 22 -2.08 -6.39 -6.73
C ILE A 22 -0.65 -5.95 -7.01
N SER A 23 -0.38 -4.65 -6.84
CA SER A 23 0.94 -4.05 -7.00
C SER A 23 1.64 -3.98 -5.64
N THR A 24 2.79 -4.63 -5.51
CA THR A 24 3.67 -4.56 -4.33
C THR A 24 5.02 -3.93 -4.68
N LEU A 25 5.02 -2.98 -5.63
CA LEU A 25 6.23 -2.27 -6.05
C LEU A 25 6.87 -1.53 -4.88
N GLY A 26 8.17 -1.71 -4.69
CA GLY A 26 8.94 -1.00 -3.68
C GLY A 26 9.16 0.47 -4.03
N HIS A 27 9.72 1.24 -3.09
CA HIS A 27 10.00 2.67 -3.28
C HIS A 27 10.81 2.97 -4.56
N GLY A 28 11.80 2.14 -4.88
CA GLY A 28 12.64 2.33 -6.07
C GLY A 28 11.92 2.16 -7.41
N GLN A 29 10.71 1.59 -7.42
CA GLN A 29 9.90 1.35 -8.61
C GLN A 29 8.52 2.00 -8.52
N LEU A 30 8.31 2.91 -7.56
CA LEU A 30 6.99 3.53 -7.35
C LEU A 30 6.53 4.30 -8.60
N ALA A 31 7.44 5.00 -9.26
CA ALA A 31 7.18 5.73 -10.50
C ALA A 31 6.64 4.82 -11.63
N ASP A 32 6.98 3.54 -11.63
CA ASP A 32 6.50 2.59 -12.64
C ASP A 32 5.04 2.15 -12.43
N GLN A 33 4.42 2.50 -11.31
CA GLN A 33 3.00 2.22 -11.08
C GLN A 33 2.10 2.87 -12.14
N GLY A 34 2.51 4.01 -12.70
CA GLY A 34 1.82 4.63 -13.83
C GLY A 34 1.74 3.73 -15.06
N LYS A 35 2.78 2.94 -15.34
CA LYS A 35 2.80 1.96 -16.45
C LYS A 35 1.79 0.85 -16.21
N LEU A 36 1.71 0.38 -14.96
CA LEU A 36 0.73 -0.64 -14.56
C LEU A 36 -0.71 -0.12 -14.70
N ILE A 37 -0.97 1.12 -14.26
CA ILE A 37 -2.29 1.76 -14.40
C ILE A 37 -2.70 1.85 -15.87
N ALA A 38 -1.79 2.31 -16.75
CA ALA A 38 -2.05 2.41 -18.18
C ALA A 38 -2.37 1.03 -18.80
N ALA A 39 -1.62 -0.01 -18.44
CA ALA A 39 -1.87 -1.36 -18.93
C ALA A 39 -3.18 -1.96 -18.41
N ILE A 40 -3.55 -1.70 -17.15
CA ILE A 40 -4.85 -2.10 -16.57
C ILE A 40 -6.00 -1.46 -17.34
N LYS A 41 -5.88 -0.16 -17.63
CA LYS A 41 -6.87 0.58 -18.40
C LYS A 41 -7.08 -0.02 -19.79
N GLU A 42 -6.00 -0.32 -20.50
CA GLU A 42 -6.06 -0.92 -21.83
C GLU A 42 -6.62 -2.34 -21.82
N ALA A 43 -6.26 -3.16 -20.82
CA ALA A 43 -6.73 -4.53 -20.71
C ALA A 43 -8.24 -4.60 -20.48
N GLY A 44 -8.79 -3.68 -19.68
CA GLY A 44 -10.24 -3.45 -19.54
C GLY A 44 -11.03 -4.56 -18.82
N ASN A 45 -10.39 -5.65 -18.41
CA ASN A 45 -11.02 -6.81 -17.76
C ASN A 45 -10.83 -6.86 -16.24
N VAL A 46 -10.05 -5.94 -15.66
CA VAL A 46 -9.73 -5.95 -14.23
C VAL A 46 -10.93 -5.53 -13.39
N LYS A 47 -11.38 -6.42 -12.51
CA LYS A 47 -12.46 -6.24 -11.53
C LYS A 47 -12.00 -5.55 -10.24
N ARG A 48 -10.70 -5.61 -9.93
CA ARG A 48 -10.11 -4.87 -8.80
C ARG A 48 -8.60 -4.64 -8.95
N PHE A 49 -8.17 -3.42 -8.67
CA PHE A 49 -6.77 -3.04 -8.57
C PHE A 49 -6.39 -2.61 -7.14
N PHE A 50 -5.33 -3.21 -6.61
CA PHE A 50 -4.67 -2.80 -5.38
C PHE A 50 -3.33 -2.14 -5.74
N PRO A 51 -3.22 -0.80 -5.75
CA PRO A 51 -1.94 -0.13 -5.95
C PRO A 51 -1.00 -0.37 -4.76
N SER A 52 0.30 -0.11 -4.95
CA SER A 52 1.32 -0.23 -3.91
C SER A 52 1.15 0.86 -2.84
N GLU A 53 0.28 0.57 -1.87
CA GLU A 53 -0.11 1.46 -0.78
C GLU A 53 0.56 1.04 0.53
N PHE A 54 0.09 -0.07 1.12
CA PHE A 54 0.63 -0.84 2.25
C PHE A 54 1.40 -0.06 3.33
N GLY A 55 0.88 1.10 3.72
CA GLY A 55 1.51 1.99 4.69
C GLY A 55 0.50 2.93 5.33
N ASN A 56 0.88 4.20 5.47
CA ASN A 56 -0.04 5.25 5.91
C ASN A 56 -1.04 5.63 4.80
N ASP A 57 -2.23 6.07 5.21
CA ASP A 57 -3.19 6.67 4.28
C ASP A 57 -2.67 8.02 3.76
N VAL A 58 -2.21 8.04 2.52
CA VAL A 58 -1.50 9.20 1.93
C VAL A 58 -2.36 10.44 1.74
N ASP A 59 -3.69 10.31 1.77
CA ASP A 59 -4.62 11.44 1.74
C ASP A 59 -4.80 12.08 3.15
N ARG A 60 -4.20 11.50 4.20
CA ARG A 60 -4.38 11.89 5.61
C ARG A 60 -3.08 11.97 6.39
N VAL A 61 -2.02 12.48 5.76
CA VAL A 61 -0.70 12.66 6.38
C VAL A 61 -0.35 14.12 6.58
N HIS A 62 0.44 14.40 7.62
CA HIS A 62 1.09 15.70 7.86
C HIS A 62 2.62 15.56 7.76
N ALA A 63 3.07 14.83 6.74
CA ALA A 63 4.49 14.54 6.55
C ALA A 63 5.27 15.77 6.06
N VAL A 64 6.56 15.80 6.43
CA VAL A 64 7.56 16.72 5.89
C VAL A 64 8.47 15.98 4.90
N GLU A 65 9.32 16.72 4.18
CA GLU A 65 10.29 16.09 3.29
C GLU A 65 11.29 15.21 4.04
N PRO A 66 11.77 14.11 3.42
CA PRO A 66 11.50 13.67 2.05
C PRO A 66 10.21 12.82 1.88
N ALA A 67 9.57 12.43 2.97
CA ALA A 67 8.41 11.54 2.94
C ALA A 67 7.18 12.17 2.26
N LYS A 68 7.01 13.49 2.39
CA LYS A 68 5.94 14.25 1.73
C LYS A 68 5.90 14.01 0.23
N THR A 69 7.05 14.05 -0.45
CA THR A 69 7.13 13.80 -1.90
C THR A 69 6.61 12.40 -2.27
N VAL A 70 7.01 11.37 -1.52
CA VAL A 70 6.58 9.99 -1.78
C VAL A 70 5.06 9.83 -1.58
N PHE A 71 4.51 10.42 -0.51
CA PHE A 71 3.06 10.36 -0.28
C PHE A 71 2.27 11.14 -1.34
N ALA A 72 2.79 12.27 -1.82
CA ALA A 72 2.18 13.02 -2.90
C ALA A 72 2.16 12.23 -4.22
N GLU A 73 3.21 11.45 -4.52
CA GLU A 73 3.26 10.58 -5.69
C GLU A 73 2.19 9.47 -5.62
N LYS A 74 2.05 8.80 -4.46
CA LYS A 74 0.97 7.81 -4.26
C LYS A 74 -0.42 8.44 -4.39
N ALA A 75 -0.63 9.62 -3.78
CA ALA A 75 -1.89 10.35 -3.89
C ALA A 75 -2.22 10.71 -5.35
N LYS A 76 -1.21 11.11 -6.14
CA LYS A 76 -1.36 11.32 -7.59
C LYS A 76 -1.84 10.05 -8.30
N PHE A 77 -1.24 8.89 -8.01
CA PHE A 77 -1.71 7.62 -8.60
C PHE A 77 -3.14 7.28 -8.21
N ARG A 78 -3.56 7.51 -6.96
CA ARG A 78 -4.97 7.35 -6.54
C ARG A 78 -5.91 8.18 -7.42
N ARG A 79 -5.59 9.46 -7.64
CA ARG A 79 -6.40 10.34 -8.50
C ARG A 79 -6.45 9.86 -9.95
N VAL A 80 -5.36 9.33 -10.50
CA VAL A 80 -5.36 8.74 -11.86
C VAL A 80 -6.25 7.49 -11.91
N ILE A 81 -6.12 6.58 -10.95
CA ILE A 81 -6.94 5.36 -10.86
C ILE A 81 -8.44 5.72 -10.82
N GLU A 82 -8.80 6.69 -9.98
CA GLU A 82 -10.17 7.21 -9.87
C GLU A 82 -10.66 7.83 -11.18
N ALA A 83 -9.86 8.70 -11.82
CA ALA A 83 -10.23 9.37 -13.06
C ALA A 83 -10.40 8.39 -14.23
N GLU A 84 -9.62 7.30 -14.25
CA GLU A 84 -9.72 6.25 -15.27
C GLU A 84 -10.89 5.28 -15.05
N GLY A 85 -11.60 5.39 -13.92
CA GLY A 85 -12.71 4.51 -13.56
C GLY A 85 -12.29 3.07 -13.28
N ILE A 86 -11.03 2.84 -12.90
CA ILE A 86 -10.51 1.51 -12.58
C ILE A 86 -11.06 1.11 -11.20
N PRO A 87 -11.74 -0.04 -11.02
CA PRO A 87 -12.17 -0.49 -9.70
C PRO A 87 -10.97 -0.71 -8.78
N TYR A 88 -10.97 -0.16 -7.57
CA TYR A 88 -9.77 -0.15 -6.72
C TYR A 88 -10.02 -0.45 -5.24
N THR A 89 -8.95 -0.78 -4.53
CA THR A 89 -8.91 -0.80 -3.05
C THR A 89 -7.56 -0.30 -2.57
N PHE A 90 -7.54 0.77 -1.78
CA PHE A 90 -6.32 1.30 -1.16
C PHE A 90 -6.13 0.68 0.23
N VAL A 91 -4.99 0.01 0.45
CA VAL A 91 -4.71 -0.69 1.71
C VAL A 91 -3.79 0.15 2.59
N SER A 92 -4.35 0.76 3.64
CA SER A 92 -3.59 1.44 4.69
C SER A 92 -3.30 0.48 5.84
N SER A 93 -2.19 -0.26 5.75
CA SER A 93 -1.79 -1.27 6.75
C SER A 93 -0.98 -0.72 7.92
N ASN A 94 -0.69 0.58 7.94
CA ASN A 94 0.15 1.26 8.93
C ASN A 94 1.58 0.69 8.95
N PHE A 95 2.14 0.43 10.14
CA PHE A 95 3.53 0.03 10.30
C PHE A 95 3.68 -1.49 10.26
N PHE A 96 4.57 -1.98 9.40
CA PHE A 96 4.94 -3.40 9.34
C PHE A 96 5.65 -3.82 10.63
N ALA A 97 5.10 -4.81 11.33
CA ALA A 97 5.63 -5.24 12.62
C ALA A 97 7.08 -5.72 12.51
N GLY A 98 7.39 -6.59 11.55
CA GLY A 98 8.73 -7.11 11.30
C GLY A 98 9.73 -6.09 10.77
N TYR A 99 9.27 -4.94 10.26
CA TYR A 99 10.17 -3.85 9.87
C TYR A 99 10.44 -2.88 11.03
N PHE A 100 9.40 -2.42 11.73
CA PHE A 100 9.53 -1.35 12.72
C PHE A 100 9.78 -1.84 14.14
N LEU A 101 9.19 -2.97 14.58
CA LEU A 101 9.33 -3.42 15.97
C LEU A 101 10.74 -3.95 16.32
N PRO A 102 11.45 -4.68 15.45
CA PRO A 102 12.78 -5.17 15.77
C PRO A 102 13.79 -4.07 16.11
N SER A 103 13.60 -2.84 15.61
CA SER A 103 14.47 -1.70 15.92
C SER A 103 13.83 -0.69 16.87
N LEU A 104 12.59 -0.93 17.33
CA LEU A 104 11.72 0.07 17.98
C LEU A 104 11.63 1.37 17.15
N ALA A 105 11.59 1.24 15.83
CA ALA A 105 11.63 2.33 14.86
C ALA A 105 12.85 3.26 14.99
N HIS A 106 13.93 2.79 15.62
CA HIS A 106 15.15 3.56 15.75
C HIS A 106 15.96 3.52 14.44
N PRO A 107 16.28 4.68 13.84
CA PRO A 107 17.09 4.71 12.62
C PRO A 107 18.44 4.01 12.82
N GLY A 108 18.82 3.16 11.86
CA GLY A 108 20.10 2.44 11.85
C GLY A 108 20.21 1.23 12.80
N ALA A 109 19.22 0.99 13.66
CA ALA A 109 19.22 -0.18 14.53
C ALA A 109 18.65 -1.42 13.81
N THR A 110 19.24 -2.59 14.06
CA THR A 110 18.79 -3.89 13.52
C THR A 110 18.21 -4.81 14.60
N ALA A 111 18.28 -4.41 15.87
CA ALA A 111 17.74 -5.11 17.02
C ALA A 111 17.28 -4.08 18.07
N PRO A 112 16.45 -4.47 19.06
CA PRO A 112 15.91 -3.51 20.01
C PRO A 112 17.05 -2.90 20.81
N PRO A 113 17.14 -1.55 20.90
CA PRO A 113 18.15 -0.90 21.73
C PRO A 113 18.04 -1.38 23.18
N ARG A 114 19.18 -1.77 23.78
CA ARG A 114 19.22 -2.32 25.16
C ARG A 114 19.55 -1.28 26.22
N ASP A 115 20.25 -0.21 25.84
CA ASP A 115 20.78 0.78 26.79
C ASP A 115 20.00 2.10 26.76
N LYS A 116 19.66 2.57 25.55
CA LYS A 116 18.98 3.85 25.33
C LYS A 116 17.97 3.74 24.19
N VAL A 117 16.79 4.31 24.41
CA VAL A 117 15.78 4.50 23.36
C VAL A 117 15.61 5.99 23.08
N VAL A 118 15.45 6.36 21.81
CA VAL A 118 15.08 7.71 21.40
C VAL A 118 13.59 7.71 21.09
N ILE A 119 12.84 8.53 21.82
CA ILE A 119 11.42 8.75 21.57
C ILE A 119 11.29 10.07 20.83
N LEU A 120 10.70 10.04 19.63
CA LEU A 120 10.45 11.24 18.85
C LEU A 120 9.24 12.00 19.43
N GLY A 121 9.40 13.30 19.66
CA GLY A 121 8.36 14.11 20.29
C GLY A 121 8.13 13.72 21.75
N ASP A 122 6.87 13.65 22.17
CA ASP A 122 6.47 13.30 23.55
C ASP A 122 6.13 11.81 23.74
N GLY A 123 6.15 11.00 22.68
CA GLY A 123 5.87 9.57 22.71
C GLY A 123 4.41 9.18 22.94
N ASN A 124 3.49 10.13 22.97
CA ASN A 124 2.06 9.87 23.21
C ASN A 124 1.24 9.48 21.97
N PRO A 125 1.58 9.91 20.73
CA PRO A 125 0.86 9.50 19.54
C PRO A 125 0.76 7.99 19.42
N LYS A 126 -0.45 7.49 19.18
CA LYS A 126 -0.70 6.07 19.01
C LYS A 126 -0.28 5.61 17.62
N VAL A 127 0.35 4.45 17.57
CA VAL A 127 0.79 3.78 16.34
C VAL A 127 0.18 2.38 16.28
N VAL A 128 -0.09 1.90 15.07
CA VAL A 128 -0.59 0.56 14.82
C VAL A 128 0.50 -0.23 14.10
N PHE A 129 0.92 -1.34 14.72
CA PHE A 129 1.80 -2.31 14.10
C PHE A 129 0.97 -3.50 13.63
N THR A 130 1.16 -3.91 12.39
CA THR A 130 0.45 -5.04 11.78
C THR A 130 1.47 -6.07 11.33
N LYS A 131 1.27 -7.33 11.68
CA LYS A 131 2.10 -8.44 11.19
C LYS A 131 1.87 -8.60 9.69
N GLU A 132 2.93 -8.80 8.93
CA GLU A 132 2.91 -8.86 7.47
C GLU A 132 2.01 -9.99 6.96
N ASP A 133 1.98 -11.13 7.65
CA ASP A 133 1.07 -12.25 7.36
C ASP A 133 -0.41 -11.83 7.46
N ASP A 134 -0.74 -10.97 8.44
CA ASP A 134 -2.10 -10.45 8.60
C ASP A 134 -2.41 -9.43 7.50
N ILE A 135 -1.45 -8.58 7.13
CA ILE A 135 -1.60 -7.64 6.01
C ILE A 135 -1.94 -8.41 4.73
N ALA A 136 -1.18 -9.48 4.42
CA ALA A 136 -1.45 -10.33 3.28
C ALA A 136 -2.83 -11.00 3.38
N THR A 137 -3.15 -11.59 4.53
CA THR A 137 -4.43 -12.27 4.77
C THR A 137 -5.62 -11.33 4.55
N PHE A 138 -5.59 -10.13 5.14
CA PHE A 138 -6.68 -9.16 4.99
C PHE A 138 -6.72 -8.51 3.61
N THR A 139 -5.59 -8.35 2.94
CA THR A 139 -5.55 -7.92 1.54
C THR A 139 -6.27 -8.92 0.64
N ILE A 140 -6.00 -10.22 0.78
CA ILE A 140 -6.68 -11.25 -0.02
C ILE A 140 -8.17 -11.33 0.32
N LYS A 141 -8.53 -11.24 1.60
CA LYS A 141 -9.96 -11.18 2.01
C LYS A 141 -10.71 -9.98 1.41
N ALA A 142 -10.00 -8.90 1.10
CA ALA A 142 -10.59 -7.69 0.51
C ALA A 142 -10.84 -7.80 -1.01
N VAL A 143 -10.26 -8.79 -1.68
CA VAL A 143 -10.29 -8.91 -3.15
C VAL A 143 -11.72 -8.98 -3.70
N ASP A 144 -12.53 -9.87 -3.15
CA ASP A 144 -13.91 -10.11 -3.60
C ASP A 144 -14.96 -9.57 -2.62
N ASP A 145 -14.55 -8.81 -1.60
CA ASP A 145 -15.48 -8.25 -0.62
C ASP A 145 -16.27 -7.07 -1.23
N PRO A 146 -17.60 -7.22 -1.42
CA PRO A 146 -18.41 -6.21 -2.10
C PRO A 146 -18.47 -4.88 -1.36
N ARG A 147 -18.15 -4.86 -0.06
CA ARG A 147 -18.11 -3.65 0.76
C ARG A 147 -16.98 -2.70 0.37
N LEU A 148 -16.04 -3.17 -0.44
CA LEU A 148 -14.78 -2.47 -0.78
C LEU A 148 -14.71 -2.06 -2.25
N ASN A 149 -15.84 -2.09 -2.96
CA ASN A 149 -15.92 -1.92 -4.40
C ASN A 149 -16.02 -0.46 -4.86
N GLU A 150 -16.36 0.47 -3.97
CA GLU A 150 -16.60 1.88 -4.31
C GLU A 150 -16.09 2.80 -3.22
N GLY A 151 -15.04 3.58 -3.49
CA GLY A 151 -14.67 4.79 -2.73
C GLY A 151 -14.55 4.63 -1.21
N PHE A 152 -14.52 3.41 -0.70
CA PHE A 152 -14.53 3.15 0.72
C PHE A 152 -13.09 3.22 1.16
N THR A 153 -12.69 4.35 1.74
CA THR A 153 -11.53 4.43 2.62
C THR A 153 -11.82 3.50 3.79
N ASN A 154 -11.61 2.20 3.60
CA ASN A 154 -11.83 1.26 4.66
C ASN A 154 -10.75 1.51 5.68
N ARG A 155 -11.18 2.06 6.82
CA ARG A 155 -10.41 2.03 8.05
C ARG A 155 -10.17 0.55 8.36
N PHE A 156 -9.09 -0.03 7.86
CA PHE A 156 -8.37 -1.06 8.61
C PHE A 156 -7.71 -0.41 9.84
N GLN A 157 -8.50 0.29 10.65
CA GLN A 157 -8.30 0.14 12.08
C GLN A 157 -8.85 -1.25 12.39
N LEU A 158 -7.99 -2.26 12.34
CA LEU A 158 -8.19 -3.44 13.15
C LEU A 158 -8.31 -2.92 14.58
N ASN A 159 -9.54 -2.62 15.01
CA ASN A 159 -9.84 -2.43 16.40
C ASN A 159 -9.65 -3.80 17.02
N PHE A 160 -8.43 -4.08 17.47
CA PHE A 160 -8.15 -5.15 18.41
C PHE A 160 -8.95 -4.81 19.67
N ARG A 161 -10.21 -5.26 19.72
CA ARG A 161 -10.91 -5.39 20.99
C ARG A 161 -10.13 -6.45 21.74
N ARG A 162 -9.54 -6.04 22.87
CA ARG A 162 -9.10 -6.97 23.91
C ARG A 162 -10.26 -7.94 24.16
N LEU A 163 -10.00 -9.24 24.01
CA LEU A 163 -10.76 -10.23 24.76
C LEU A 163 -10.41 -10.06 26.25
#